data_AF-A0A5C8BDS1-F1
#
_entry.id   AF-A0A5C8BDS1-F1
#
_cell.length_a   1.000
_cell.length_b   1.000
_cell.length_c   1.000
_cell.angle_alpha   90.00
_cell.angle_beta   90.00
_cell.angle_gamma   90.00
#
_symmetry.space_group_name_H-M   'P 1'
#
loop_
_entity.id
_entity.type
_entity.pdbx_description
1 polymer ?
#
loop_
_entity_poly.entity_id
_entity_poly.type
_entity_poly.pdbx_seq_one_letter_code
_entity_poly.pdbx_strand_id
1 'polypeptide(L)'
;MNNKKLNHLCLLLLSITLVACNGGGGNSGSGGSNTAISGSVASLQFIQPYELASFESTPGNGYVVVSNTDESRSVNNIVYSLNSVVGGASKISIDSMSAESCAMIESMGNCILKLNLESGAYGGSFVLGANNNGGSILNNLKQIFSSTTKKLSKAPIGINQVATTTTSGINGIKLFYYPVINDNTVMLVITGSVLSNKVGVFNSAILLDENNISLTAQKVLSANLGNGSANLKQGDSFSISIPAPIGIHSLSFKLRISEVSLDGTVSNNSTSATINTISTVSNQAILYNYPSSIALNPINASQTQVVANLGSLSATSYMASSSNPSIATVKESPLSSLRAIQNNNDLKVNVPTESSTSYTVSLTNPSSVSNALFNINQSYNNGKTEIISSIDGSVSSGSWPTPAPTPAPVVKYIFVTEGSTNGAFGGFSQADDFCNMDVKIFSYPNELGNSNFKALLNGNNSTTVGTIYKNLAGEEIATATTSNLVVVNDSLINPVGNESGGVHVFTAAWTGLARTGVPATNCGGWISSSNSESGTVGFVLETTPSWAAYSTEVCSGSSFRLMCVQQ
;
A
#
# COMPACT_ATOMS: atom_id res chain seq x y z
N MET A 1 -9.14 2.68 -61.41
CA MET A 1 -9.15 4.10 -61.80
C MET A 1 -10.53 4.67 -61.49
N ASN A 2 -10.56 5.74 -60.68
CA ASN A 2 -11.44 6.92 -60.71
C ASN A 2 -12.93 6.76 -61.09
N ASN A 3 -13.89 7.48 -60.51
CA ASN A 3 -14.04 8.29 -59.29
C ASN A 3 -15.47 8.88 -59.41
N LYS A 4 -16.16 8.97 -58.27
CA LYS A 4 -17.04 10.10 -57.86
C LYS A 4 -18.48 10.29 -58.37
N LYS A 5 -19.30 10.54 -57.33
CA LYS A 5 -20.49 11.43 -57.14
C LYS A 5 -21.87 10.77 -57.30
N LEU A 6 -22.66 10.74 -56.21
CA LEU A 6 -23.73 11.71 -55.94
C LEU A 6 -24.39 11.55 -54.54
N ASN A 7 -24.63 12.70 -53.89
CA ASN A 7 -25.69 13.12 -52.95
C ASN A 7 -26.44 12.12 -52.03
N HIS A 8 -26.51 12.42 -50.73
CA HIS A 8 -27.61 13.23 -50.14
C HIS A 8 -27.43 13.38 -48.62
N LEU A 9 -27.34 14.64 -48.17
CA LEU A 9 -27.35 15.03 -46.75
C LEU A 9 -28.80 15.39 -46.39
N CYS A 10 -29.45 14.59 -45.54
CA CYS A 10 -30.72 14.94 -44.91
C CYS A 10 -30.45 15.52 -43.52
N LEU A 11 -30.89 16.77 -43.33
CA LEU A 11 -31.15 17.36 -42.02
C LEU A 11 -32.25 16.58 -41.31
N LEU A 12 -32.07 16.28 -40.02
CA LEU A 12 -33.18 16.26 -39.08
C LEU A 12 -32.71 16.76 -37.71
N LEU A 13 -33.34 17.86 -37.30
CA LEU A 13 -33.20 18.51 -36.01
C LEU A 13 -33.74 17.60 -34.90
N LEU A 14 -32.99 17.50 -33.80
CA LEU A 14 -33.56 17.21 -32.48
C LEU A 14 -33.20 18.35 -31.53
N SER A 15 -34.24 19.08 -31.13
CA SER A 15 -34.26 20.03 -30.03
C SER A 15 -34.82 19.35 -28.78
N ILE A 16 -34.06 19.32 -27.68
CA ILE A 16 -34.62 19.40 -26.32
C ILE A 16 -33.74 20.33 -25.49
N THR A 17 -34.40 21.31 -24.90
CA THR A 17 -33.93 22.46 -24.15
C THR A 17 -33.52 22.09 -22.72
N LEU A 18 -32.44 22.71 -22.22
CA LEU A 18 -32.25 22.99 -20.79
C LEU A 18 -32.45 24.49 -20.56
N VAL A 19 -33.50 24.81 -19.81
CA VAL A 19 -33.81 26.14 -19.28
C VAL A 19 -33.06 26.31 -17.97
N ALA A 20 -32.26 27.37 -17.86
CA ALA A 20 -31.98 28.02 -16.59
C ALA A 20 -32.17 29.53 -16.80
N CYS A 21 -33.25 30.05 -16.23
CA CYS A 21 -33.51 31.47 -16.12
C CYS A 21 -32.59 32.08 -15.06
N ASN A 22 -31.86 33.13 -15.42
CA ASN A 22 -31.86 34.32 -14.58
C ASN A 22 -31.74 35.56 -15.48
N GLY A 23 -32.85 36.28 -15.61
CA GLY A 23 -32.93 37.55 -16.31
C GLY A 23 -32.51 38.68 -15.40
N GLY A 24 -31.71 39.61 -15.92
CA GLY A 24 -31.34 40.85 -15.26
C GLY A 24 -30.61 41.79 -16.21
N GLY A 25 -31.38 42.58 -16.96
CA GLY A 25 -31.11 43.96 -17.38
C GLY A 25 -29.79 44.27 -18.11
N GLY A 26 -29.89 44.60 -19.39
CA GLY A 26 -28.76 45.08 -20.19
C GLY A 26 -28.17 46.40 -19.70
N ASN A 27 -26.86 46.56 -19.95
CA ASN A 27 -26.29 47.86 -20.24
C ASN A 27 -25.09 47.69 -21.19
N SER A 28 -25.11 48.46 -22.27
CA SER A 28 -24.10 48.53 -23.32
C SER A 28 -22.79 49.06 -22.73
N GLY A 29 -21.81 48.18 -22.51
CA GLY A 29 -20.46 48.54 -22.07
C GLY A 29 -19.43 47.90 -22.98
N SER A 30 -18.67 48.72 -23.71
CA SER A 30 -17.44 48.29 -24.38
C SER A 30 -16.48 47.72 -23.33
N GLY A 31 -16.26 46.41 -23.34
CA GLY A 31 -15.36 45.72 -22.41
C GLY A 31 -14.68 44.57 -23.12
N GLY A 32 -13.35 44.51 -23.01
CA GLY A 32 -12.47 43.66 -23.82
C GLY A 32 -12.84 42.18 -23.84
N SER A 33 -12.39 41.51 -24.91
CA SER A 33 -12.42 40.06 -25.04
C SER A 33 -11.75 39.41 -23.83
N ASN A 34 -12.51 39.05 -22.80
CA ASN A 34 -12.08 38.10 -21.79
C ASN A 34 -12.03 36.73 -22.45
N THR A 35 -10.94 36.44 -23.16
CA THR A 35 -10.52 35.06 -23.35
C THR A 35 -10.23 34.53 -21.95
N ALA A 36 -11.19 33.82 -21.35
CA ALA A 36 -10.98 33.17 -20.07
C ALA A 36 -9.71 32.33 -20.19
N ILE A 37 -8.69 32.69 -19.41
CA ILE A 37 -7.40 32.00 -19.43
C ILE A 37 -7.66 30.61 -18.84
N SER A 38 -7.58 29.57 -19.69
CA SER A 38 -7.68 28.18 -19.22
C SER A 38 -6.68 27.93 -18.09
N GLY A 39 -7.10 27.16 -17.09
CA GLY A 39 -6.21 26.63 -16.06
C GLY A 39 -5.07 25.80 -16.67
N SER A 40 -4.00 25.62 -15.89
CA SER A 40 -2.82 24.85 -16.29
C SER A 40 -2.96 23.38 -15.89
N VAL A 41 -2.44 22.44 -16.69
CA VAL A 41 -2.34 21.03 -16.27
C VAL A 41 -1.56 20.81 -14.97
N ALA A 42 -0.78 21.79 -14.51
CA ALA A 42 -0.07 21.72 -13.24
C ALA A 42 -1.02 21.55 -12.03
N SER A 43 -2.27 22.04 -12.11
CA SER A 43 -3.31 21.87 -11.09
C SER A 43 -3.98 20.49 -11.13
N LEU A 44 -3.64 19.65 -12.12
CA LEU A 44 -4.21 18.31 -12.19
C LEU A 44 -3.53 17.38 -11.17
N GLN A 45 -4.35 16.62 -10.47
CA GLN A 45 -3.94 15.50 -9.64
C GLN A 45 -4.46 14.20 -10.25
N PHE A 46 -3.58 13.21 -10.31
CA PHE A 46 -3.92 11.86 -10.75
C PHE A 46 -4.11 10.97 -9.53
N ILE A 47 -5.30 10.40 -9.38
CA ILE A 47 -5.63 9.41 -8.35
C ILE A 47 -5.79 8.09 -9.09
N GLN A 48 -4.79 7.24 -8.97
CA GLN A 48 -4.59 6.08 -9.84
C GLN A 48 -4.46 4.80 -9.02
N PRO A 49 -4.72 3.63 -9.62
CA PRO A 49 -4.50 2.35 -8.96
C PRO A 49 -3.01 2.10 -8.80
N TYR A 50 -2.67 1.31 -7.78
CA TYR A 50 -1.32 0.79 -7.61
C TYR A 50 -0.90 -0.03 -8.83
N GLU A 51 -1.78 -0.95 -9.26
CA GLU A 51 -1.51 -1.87 -10.35
C GLU A 51 -2.76 -2.24 -11.14
N LEU A 52 -2.53 -2.71 -12.36
CA LEU A 52 -3.51 -3.39 -13.21
C LEU A 52 -3.13 -4.85 -13.37
N ALA A 53 -4.12 -5.73 -13.22
CA ALA A 53 -3.97 -7.15 -13.43
C ALA A 53 -3.95 -7.49 -14.94
N SER A 54 -2.91 -8.20 -15.36
CA SER A 54 -2.73 -8.74 -16.70
C SER A 54 -3.03 -10.24 -16.71
N PHE A 55 -3.98 -10.65 -17.55
CA PHE A 55 -4.32 -12.04 -17.80
C PHE A 55 -3.75 -12.48 -19.14
N GLU A 56 -3.36 -13.75 -19.28
CA GLU A 56 -2.77 -14.27 -20.51
C GLU A 56 -3.65 -14.08 -21.75
N SER A 57 -4.93 -14.42 -21.60
CA SER A 57 -5.87 -14.60 -22.70
C SER A 57 -7.04 -13.63 -22.67
N THR A 58 -7.13 -12.78 -21.63
CA THR A 58 -8.25 -11.85 -21.45
C THR A 58 -7.73 -10.42 -21.34
N PRO A 59 -8.27 -9.46 -22.12
CA PRO A 59 -7.92 -8.06 -21.96
C PRO A 59 -8.46 -7.52 -20.63
N GLY A 60 -7.73 -6.59 -20.04
CA GLY A 60 -8.10 -5.93 -18.79
C GLY A 60 -8.44 -4.46 -18.98
N ASN A 61 -8.96 -3.83 -17.92
CA ASN A 61 -9.18 -2.39 -17.87
C ASN A 61 -8.65 -1.80 -16.56
N GLY A 62 -8.34 -0.51 -16.58
CA GLY A 62 -7.98 0.29 -15.42
C GLY A 62 -8.68 1.63 -15.45
N TYR A 63 -8.80 2.28 -14.29
CA TYR A 63 -9.47 3.56 -14.16
C TYR A 63 -8.64 4.51 -13.31
N VAL A 64 -8.46 5.74 -13.79
CA VAL A 64 -7.75 6.82 -13.10
C VAL A 64 -8.70 7.99 -12.93
N VAL A 65 -8.77 8.57 -11.74
CA VAL A 65 -9.47 9.85 -11.54
C VAL A 65 -8.47 10.97 -11.77
N VAL A 66 -8.83 11.90 -12.65
CA VAL A 66 -8.08 13.14 -12.86
C VAL A 66 -8.90 14.26 -12.25
N SER A 67 -8.38 14.92 -11.22
CA SER A 67 -9.04 16.02 -10.54
C SER A 67 -8.31 17.33 -10.78
N ASN A 68 -9.06 18.41 -10.94
CA ASN A 68 -8.51 19.76 -10.99
C ASN A 68 -8.57 20.39 -9.61
N THR A 69 -7.41 20.76 -9.06
CA THR A 69 -7.33 21.39 -7.73
C THR A 69 -7.42 22.91 -7.77
N ASP A 70 -7.62 23.52 -8.94
CA ASP A 70 -7.82 24.97 -9.06
C ASP A 70 -9.28 25.34 -8.76
N GLU A 71 -9.48 26.21 -7.77
CA GLU A 71 -10.78 26.71 -7.29
C GLU A 71 -11.45 27.77 -8.18
N SER A 72 -10.74 28.26 -9.20
CA SER A 72 -11.18 29.39 -10.00
C SER A 72 -11.25 29.12 -11.49
N ARG A 73 -10.52 28.10 -12.00
CA ARG A 73 -10.33 27.90 -13.44
C ARG A 73 -10.52 26.43 -13.84
N SER A 74 -11.33 26.22 -14.87
CA SER A 74 -11.38 24.98 -15.64
C SER A 74 -10.06 24.76 -16.40
N VAL A 75 -9.60 23.51 -16.50
CA VAL A 75 -8.49 23.11 -17.36
C VAL A 75 -9.07 22.54 -18.66
N ASN A 76 -8.79 23.17 -19.80
CA ASN A 76 -9.32 22.80 -21.12
C ASN A 76 -8.22 22.24 -22.03
N ASN A 77 -8.61 21.52 -23.08
CA ASN A 77 -7.73 20.94 -24.10
C ASN A 77 -6.69 19.95 -23.54
N ILE A 78 -7.08 19.17 -22.54
CA ILE A 78 -6.21 18.19 -21.90
C ILE A 78 -5.95 17.04 -22.87
N VAL A 79 -4.68 16.74 -23.09
CA VAL A 79 -4.19 15.60 -23.86
C VAL A 79 -3.39 14.70 -22.92
N TYR A 80 -3.80 13.43 -22.82
CA TYR A 80 -3.16 12.44 -21.98
C TYR A 80 -2.09 11.64 -22.75
N SER A 81 -1.08 11.16 -22.02
CA SER A 81 0.07 10.43 -22.58
C SER A 81 0.56 9.36 -21.60
N LEU A 82 1.10 8.27 -22.16
CA LEU A 82 1.83 7.25 -21.42
C LEU A 82 3.33 7.55 -21.51
N ASN A 83 4.02 7.54 -20.37
CA ASN A 83 5.41 7.92 -20.24
C ASN A 83 6.19 6.87 -19.47
N SER A 84 7.52 6.88 -19.60
CA SER A 84 8.39 5.93 -18.88
C SER A 84 7.89 4.48 -18.97
N VAL A 85 7.44 4.08 -20.15
CA VAL A 85 6.81 2.79 -20.39
C VAL A 85 7.88 1.70 -20.35
N VAL A 86 7.72 0.73 -19.45
CA VAL A 86 8.64 -0.37 -19.21
C VAL A 86 7.91 -1.71 -19.33
N GLY A 87 8.53 -2.66 -20.04
CA GLY A 87 8.06 -4.05 -20.11
C GLY A 87 6.65 -4.20 -20.67
N GLY A 88 5.83 -5.01 -19.98
CA GLY A 88 4.44 -5.30 -20.33
C GLY A 88 3.53 -4.06 -20.42
N ALA A 89 3.94 -2.91 -19.89
CA ALA A 89 3.18 -1.67 -20.03
C ALA A 89 3.11 -1.15 -21.49
N SER A 90 3.92 -1.68 -22.40
CA SER A 90 3.79 -1.45 -23.85
C SER A 90 2.44 -1.87 -24.44
N LYS A 91 1.69 -2.73 -23.72
CA LYS A 91 0.33 -3.19 -24.06
C LYS A 91 -0.80 -2.35 -23.45
N ILE A 92 -0.47 -1.21 -22.84
CA ILE A 92 -1.47 -0.26 -22.33
C ILE A 92 -1.78 0.79 -23.39
N SER A 93 -3.07 1.12 -23.50
CA SER A 93 -3.55 2.28 -24.24
C SER A 93 -4.53 3.09 -23.40
N ILE A 94 -4.65 4.38 -23.70
CA ILE A 94 -5.66 5.27 -23.11
C ILE A 94 -6.92 5.13 -23.97
N ASP A 95 -8.07 4.90 -23.33
CA ASP A 95 -9.34 4.82 -24.02
C ASP A 95 -9.73 6.19 -24.59
N SER A 96 -9.89 6.27 -25.91
CA SER A 96 -10.08 7.55 -26.62
C SER A 96 -11.37 8.26 -26.23
N MET A 97 -12.46 7.53 -25.98
CA MET A 97 -13.75 8.12 -25.59
C MET A 97 -13.68 8.71 -24.18
N SER A 98 -13.02 8.01 -23.24
CA SER A 98 -12.78 8.55 -21.90
C SER A 98 -11.84 9.75 -21.93
N ALA A 99 -10.81 9.73 -22.78
CA ALA A 99 -9.87 10.84 -22.92
C ALA A 99 -10.54 12.09 -23.51
N GLU A 100 -11.42 11.93 -24.50
CA GLU A 100 -12.22 13.01 -25.07
C GLU A 100 -13.19 13.58 -24.03
N SER A 101 -13.85 12.72 -23.26
CA SER A 101 -14.73 13.13 -22.15
C SER A 101 -13.96 13.86 -21.04
N CYS A 102 -12.67 13.55 -20.87
CA CYS A 102 -11.76 14.19 -19.91
C CYS A 102 -10.90 15.31 -20.52
N ALA A 103 -11.19 15.77 -21.74
CA ALA A 103 -10.42 16.85 -22.37
C ALA A 103 -10.64 18.22 -21.70
N MET A 104 -11.68 18.34 -20.87
CA MET A 104 -11.97 19.51 -20.05
C MET A 104 -12.38 19.05 -18.65
N ILE A 105 -11.78 19.67 -17.63
CA ILE A 105 -12.14 19.45 -16.22
C ILE A 105 -12.43 20.81 -15.60
N GLU A 106 -13.66 20.97 -15.13
CA GLU A 106 -14.11 22.18 -14.45
C GLU A 106 -13.28 22.48 -13.20
N SER A 107 -13.40 23.70 -12.69
CA SER A 107 -12.81 24.07 -11.40
C SER A 107 -13.31 23.14 -10.30
N MET A 108 -12.40 22.63 -9.46
CA MET A 108 -12.67 21.62 -8.42
C MET A 108 -13.36 20.34 -8.95
N GLY A 109 -13.37 20.15 -10.27
CA GLY A 109 -13.99 19.02 -10.94
C GLY A 109 -13.10 17.78 -10.99
N ASN A 110 -13.68 16.66 -11.40
CA ASN A 110 -12.96 15.43 -11.70
C ASN A 110 -13.51 14.75 -12.95
N CYS A 111 -12.67 13.94 -13.58
CA CYS A 111 -13.04 13.05 -14.68
C CYS A 111 -12.41 11.67 -14.49
N ILE A 112 -13.02 10.64 -15.08
CA ILE A 112 -12.55 9.25 -15.00
C ILE A 112 -11.94 8.88 -16.36
N LEU A 113 -10.63 8.70 -16.37
CA LEU A 113 -9.88 8.21 -17.52
C LEU A 113 -9.82 6.69 -17.48
N LYS A 114 -10.23 6.04 -18.57
CA LYS A 114 -10.16 4.59 -18.72
C LYS A 114 -8.88 4.19 -19.45
N LEU A 115 -8.25 3.12 -18.97
CA LEU A 115 -7.09 2.49 -19.57
C LEU A 115 -7.48 1.10 -20.07
N ASN A 116 -7.06 0.76 -21.28
CA ASN A 116 -7.26 -0.56 -21.87
C ASN A 116 -5.92 -1.31 -21.83
N LEU A 117 -5.93 -2.54 -21.30
CA LEU A 117 -4.78 -3.43 -21.22
C LEU A 117 -5.00 -4.62 -22.13
N GLU A 118 -4.13 -4.80 -23.13
CA GLU A 118 -4.16 -6.00 -23.96
C GLU A 118 -3.74 -7.24 -23.14
N SER A 119 -4.21 -8.42 -23.57
CA SER A 119 -3.89 -9.66 -22.88
C SER A 119 -2.41 -10.05 -23.01
N GLY A 120 -1.92 -10.81 -22.02
CA GLY A 120 -0.56 -11.35 -22.01
C GLY A 120 0.52 -10.29 -21.84
N ALA A 121 0.24 -9.21 -21.11
CA ALA A 121 1.26 -8.23 -20.74
C ALA A 121 2.12 -8.78 -19.59
N TYR A 122 3.43 -8.79 -19.80
CA TYR A 122 4.37 -9.44 -18.88
C TYR A 122 5.19 -8.43 -18.09
N GLY A 123 4.64 -7.94 -16.98
CA GLY A 123 5.40 -7.22 -15.95
C GLY A 123 5.90 -5.86 -16.44
N GLY A 124 5.53 -4.78 -15.76
CA GLY A 124 6.01 -3.48 -16.20
C GLY A 124 5.37 -2.33 -15.47
N SER A 125 5.67 -1.12 -15.94
CA SER A 125 5.04 0.07 -15.39
C SER A 125 5.05 1.20 -16.40
N PHE A 126 4.21 2.20 -16.15
CA PHE A 126 4.17 3.43 -16.92
C PHE A 126 3.76 4.58 -16.00
N VAL A 127 4.04 5.80 -16.44
CA VAL A 127 3.65 7.05 -15.77
C VAL A 127 2.65 7.78 -16.65
N LEU A 128 1.46 8.04 -16.12
CA LEU A 128 0.47 8.84 -16.82
C LEU A 128 0.88 10.32 -16.80
N GLY A 129 0.67 11.03 -17.90
CA GLY A 129 0.90 12.46 -17.96
C GLY A 129 -0.17 13.20 -18.75
N ALA A 130 -0.31 14.50 -18.47
CA ALA A 130 -1.22 15.39 -19.17
C ALA A 130 -0.50 16.65 -19.64
N ASN A 131 -0.99 17.21 -20.74
CA ASN A 131 -0.60 18.49 -21.28
C ASN A 131 -1.83 19.21 -21.83
N ASN A 132 -1.87 20.54 -21.84
CA ASN A 132 -3.00 21.28 -22.38
C ASN A 132 -2.63 22.44 -23.31
N ASN A 133 -1.62 22.20 -24.14
CA ASN A 133 -1.18 23.16 -25.12
C ASN A 133 -2.25 23.40 -26.19
N GLY A 134 -2.88 24.58 -26.16
CA GLY A 134 -3.84 25.00 -27.17
C GLY A 134 -3.20 24.98 -28.57
N GLY A 135 -3.77 24.19 -29.48
CA GLY A 135 -3.22 23.78 -30.77
C GLY A 135 -3.06 24.86 -31.85
N SER A 136 -2.41 25.99 -31.55
CA SER A 136 -1.98 26.98 -32.54
C SER A 136 -0.44 27.01 -32.65
N ILE A 137 0.07 27.03 -33.87
CA ILE A 137 1.50 27.18 -34.19
C ILE A 137 2.09 28.47 -33.56
N LEU A 138 1.28 29.52 -33.37
CA LEU A 138 1.68 30.74 -32.65
C LEU A 138 1.85 30.52 -31.13
N ASN A 139 1.11 29.58 -30.54
CA ASN A 139 1.31 29.18 -29.15
C ASN A 139 2.60 28.36 -29.00
N ASN A 140 2.96 27.52 -29.97
CA ASN A 140 4.23 26.80 -29.98
C ASN A 140 5.45 27.74 -30.03
N LEU A 141 5.36 28.87 -30.75
CA LEU A 141 6.41 29.90 -30.78
C LEU A 141 6.52 30.70 -29.47
N LYS A 142 5.41 30.99 -28.80
CA LYS A 142 5.42 31.54 -27.43
C LYS A 142 5.94 30.55 -26.39
N GLN A 143 5.88 29.26 -26.69
CA GLN A 143 6.27 28.16 -25.80
C GLN A 143 7.77 27.88 -25.77
N ILE A 144 8.50 28.18 -26.86
CA ILE A 144 9.98 28.25 -26.81
C ILE A 144 10.44 29.20 -25.69
N PHE A 145 9.60 30.18 -25.34
CA PHE A 145 9.85 31.19 -24.32
C PHE A 145 8.96 31.07 -23.07
N SER A 146 8.09 30.06 -22.95
CA SER A 146 7.16 29.90 -21.81
C SER A 146 7.12 28.44 -21.34
N SER A 147 7.58 28.23 -20.11
CA SER A 147 7.75 26.94 -19.43
C SER A 147 6.43 26.27 -19.03
N THR A 148 5.52 25.97 -19.97
CA THR A 148 4.34 25.17 -19.66
C THR A 148 4.73 23.69 -19.55
N THR A 149 4.88 23.25 -18.31
CA THR A 149 5.34 21.94 -17.87
C THR A 149 4.26 20.88 -18.04
N LYS A 150 4.56 19.84 -18.83
CA LYS A 150 3.86 18.56 -18.79
C LYS A 150 3.67 18.13 -17.33
N LYS A 151 2.44 17.82 -16.92
CA LYS A 151 2.18 17.22 -15.61
C LYS A 151 2.35 15.72 -15.72
N LEU A 152 3.16 15.13 -14.84
CA LEU A 152 3.24 13.70 -14.65
C LEU A 152 2.52 13.31 -13.36
N SER A 153 1.97 12.10 -13.33
CA SER A 153 1.52 11.44 -12.11
C SER A 153 2.70 11.24 -11.16
N LYS A 154 2.44 11.33 -9.86
CA LYS A 154 3.47 11.21 -8.81
C LYS A 154 4.03 9.79 -8.69
N ALA A 155 3.21 8.79 -9.01
CA ALA A 155 3.55 7.38 -8.96
C ALA A 155 3.47 6.77 -10.37
N PRO A 156 4.19 5.68 -10.65
CA PRO A 156 3.86 4.79 -11.76
C PRO A 156 2.57 4.00 -11.48
N ILE A 157 2.04 3.36 -12.52
CA ILE A 157 1.04 2.28 -12.41
C ILE A 157 1.73 0.98 -12.83
N GLY A 158 1.65 -0.04 -11.97
CA GLY A 158 2.22 -1.36 -12.24
C GLY A 158 1.33 -2.20 -13.17
N ILE A 159 1.94 -3.01 -14.02
CA ILE A 159 1.28 -4.08 -14.77
C ILE A 159 1.72 -5.39 -14.14
N ASN A 160 0.81 -5.98 -13.38
CA ASN A 160 1.08 -7.20 -12.64
C ASN A 160 0.42 -8.39 -13.32
N GLN A 161 1.20 -9.42 -13.59
CA GLN A 161 0.69 -10.64 -14.18
C GLN A 161 -0.03 -11.45 -13.12
N VAL A 162 -1.23 -11.92 -13.42
CA VAL A 162 -2.00 -12.73 -12.48
C VAL A 162 -2.42 -14.04 -13.11
N ALA A 163 -2.35 -15.10 -12.31
CA ALA A 163 -2.94 -16.37 -12.68
C ALA A 163 -4.43 -16.41 -12.31
N THR A 164 -5.17 -17.17 -13.10
CA THR A 164 -6.51 -17.59 -12.73
C THR A 164 -6.47 -18.61 -11.59
N THR A 165 -7.46 -18.57 -10.70
CA THR A 165 -7.67 -19.56 -9.64
C THR A 165 -9.04 -20.24 -9.80
N THR A 166 -9.28 -21.31 -9.05
CA THR A 166 -10.59 -21.97 -8.92
C THR A 166 -11.22 -21.76 -7.55
N THR A 167 -10.69 -20.84 -6.73
CA THR A 167 -11.25 -20.46 -5.42
C THR A 167 -12.71 -20.04 -5.57
N SER A 168 -13.59 -20.62 -4.76
CA SER A 168 -15.03 -20.31 -4.82
C SER A 168 -15.37 -19.09 -3.95
N GLY A 169 -16.42 -18.37 -4.35
CA GLY A 169 -16.90 -17.19 -3.63
C GLY A 169 -15.97 -15.98 -3.73
N ILE A 170 -16.20 -14.99 -2.86
CA ILE A 170 -15.51 -13.69 -2.88
C ILE A 170 -13.98 -13.79 -2.81
N ASN A 171 -13.44 -14.87 -2.25
CA ASN A 171 -11.99 -15.12 -2.16
C ASN A 171 -11.35 -15.41 -3.54
N GLY A 172 -12.15 -15.58 -4.59
CA GLY A 172 -11.67 -15.60 -5.97
C GLY A 172 -11.40 -14.20 -6.56
N ILE A 173 -11.61 -13.13 -5.79
CA ILE A 173 -11.26 -11.74 -6.15
C ILE A 173 -10.01 -11.32 -5.38
N LYS A 174 -9.03 -10.73 -6.08
CA LYS A 174 -7.84 -10.10 -5.46
C LYS A 174 -7.95 -8.59 -5.51
N LEU A 175 -7.59 -7.93 -4.40
CA LEU A 175 -7.51 -6.48 -4.31
C LEU A 175 -6.06 -6.00 -4.48
N PHE A 176 -5.90 -4.90 -5.20
CA PHE A 176 -4.64 -4.16 -5.39
C PHE A 176 -4.80 -2.76 -4.83
N TYR A 177 -3.98 -2.42 -3.84
CA TYR A 177 -4.01 -1.15 -3.13
C TYR A 177 -2.65 -0.86 -2.47
N TYR A 178 -2.43 0.38 -2.04
CA TYR A 178 -1.24 0.76 -1.28
C TYR A 178 -1.42 0.45 0.22
N PRO A 179 -0.65 -0.46 0.82
CA PRO A 179 -0.77 -0.78 2.25
C PRO A 179 -0.26 0.32 3.19
N VAL A 180 0.66 1.15 2.72
CA VAL A 180 1.24 2.28 3.46
C VAL A 180 1.24 3.53 2.59
N ILE A 181 0.75 4.65 3.12
CA ILE A 181 0.63 5.91 2.38
C ILE A 181 1.24 7.06 3.19
N ASN A 182 1.63 8.14 2.50
CA ASN A 182 2.06 9.36 3.18
C ASN A 182 0.85 10.17 3.64
N ASP A 183 0.99 10.90 4.75
CA ASP A 183 -0.03 11.74 5.38
C ASP A 183 -0.65 12.84 4.50
N ASN A 184 0.00 13.23 3.41
CA ASN A 184 -0.53 14.16 2.41
C ASN A 184 -1.37 13.48 1.31
N THR A 185 -1.57 12.17 1.38
CA THR A 185 -2.44 11.43 0.45
C THR A 185 -3.89 11.68 0.84
N VAL A 186 -4.71 12.11 -0.11
CA VAL A 186 -6.12 12.48 0.16
C VAL A 186 -7.10 11.41 -0.31
N MET A 187 -6.78 10.72 -1.39
CA MET A 187 -7.65 9.74 -2.03
C MET A 187 -6.83 8.55 -2.52
N LEU A 188 -7.45 7.37 -2.54
CA LEU A 188 -6.88 6.12 -3.02
C LEU A 188 -7.80 5.45 -4.02
N VAL A 189 -7.24 4.64 -4.90
CA VAL A 189 -7.99 3.73 -5.78
C VAL A 189 -7.66 2.30 -5.41
N ILE A 190 -8.68 1.55 -5.00
CA ILE A 190 -8.61 0.11 -4.76
C ILE A 190 -9.14 -0.59 -6.00
N THR A 191 -8.34 -1.48 -6.58
CA THR A 191 -8.72 -2.26 -7.76
C THR A 191 -8.96 -3.71 -7.38
N GLY A 192 -10.16 -4.23 -7.66
CA GLY A 192 -10.46 -5.65 -7.55
C GLY A 192 -10.33 -6.34 -8.91
N SER A 193 -9.74 -7.53 -8.94
CA SER A 193 -9.66 -8.37 -10.15
C SER A 193 -10.24 -9.75 -9.89
N VAL A 194 -11.11 -10.21 -10.79
CA VAL A 194 -11.78 -11.50 -10.69
C VAL A 194 -10.85 -12.57 -11.23
N LEU A 195 -10.21 -13.30 -10.31
CA LEU A 195 -9.24 -14.34 -10.67
C LEU A 195 -9.90 -15.70 -10.86
N SER A 196 -11.11 -15.92 -10.33
CA SER A 196 -11.81 -17.21 -10.40
C SER A 196 -13.12 -17.13 -11.16
N ASN A 197 -13.40 -18.15 -11.97
CA ASN A 197 -14.70 -18.35 -12.59
C ASN A 197 -15.77 -18.89 -11.61
N LYS A 198 -15.40 -19.15 -10.35
CA LYS A 198 -16.29 -19.64 -9.28
C LYS A 198 -16.60 -18.58 -8.21
N VAL A 199 -16.37 -17.29 -8.48
CA VAL A 199 -16.69 -16.20 -7.54
C VAL A 199 -18.20 -16.13 -7.24
N GLY A 200 -19.04 -16.57 -8.18
CA GLY A 200 -20.48 -16.44 -8.11
C GLY A 200 -20.97 -15.31 -9.02
N VAL A 201 -22.23 -14.92 -8.85
CA VAL A 201 -22.91 -13.91 -9.65
C VAL A 201 -22.86 -12.59 -8.90
N PHE A 202 -22.25 -11.56 -9.48
CA PHE A 202 -22.21 -10.22 -8.89
C PHE A 202 -21.96 -9.15 -9.97
N ASN A 203 -22.55 -7.98 -9.77
CA ASN A 203 -22.34 -6.77 -10.55
C ASN A 203 -22.17 -5.53 -9.65
N SER A 204 -22.00 -5.73 -8.35
CA SER A 204 -21.82 -4.68 -7.35
C SER A 204 -20.73 -5.08 -6.36
N ALA A 205 -19.90 -4.12 -6.00
CA ALA A 205 -18.84 -4.26 -5.03
C ALA A 205 -18.78 -3.01 -4.16
N ILE A 206 -18.69 -3.20 -2.83
CA ILE A 206 -18.53 -2.13 -1.86
C ILE A 206 -17.45 -2.50 -0.85
N LEU A 207 -16.82 -1.49 -0.28
CA LEU A 207 -15.85 -1.63 0.79
C LEU A 207 -16.53 -1.35 2.13
N LEU A 208 -16.28 -2.21 3.10
CA LEU A 208 -16.82 -2.10 4.45
C LEU A 208 -15.69 -1.90 5.45
N ASP A 209 -15.97 -1.29 6.59
CA ASP A 209 -15.07 -1.33 7.74
C ASP A 209 -15.08 -2.71 8.43
N GLU A 210 -14.34 -2.82 9.54
CA GLU A 210 -14.26 -4.03 10.35
C GLU A 210 -15.60 -4.49 10.94
N ASN A 211 -16.52 -3.54 11.15
CA ASN A 211 -17.86 -3.72 11.71
C ASN A 211 -18.91 -4.01 10.63
N ASN A 212 -18.48 -4.21 9.37
CA ASN A 212 -19.33 -4.45 8.20
C ASN A 212 -20.22 -3.25 7.81
N ILE A 213 -19.84 -2.04 8.20
CA ILE A 213 -20.47 -0.78 7.80
C ILE A 213 -19.79 -0.26 6.53
N SER A 214 -20.56 0.24 5.58
CA SER A 214 -20.02 0.79 4.33
C SER A 214 -19.07 1.96 4.60
N LEU A 215 -17.88 1.93 4.00
CA LEU A 215 -16.95 3.07 4.09
C LEU A 215 -17.60 4.33 3.49
N THR A 216 -17.56 5.42 4.26
CA THR A 216 -18.12 6.71 3.87
C THR A 216 -17.41 7.29 2.64
N ALA A 217 -18.18 7.92 1.75
CA ALA A 217 -17.68 8.62 0.56
C ALA A 217 -16.86 7.76 -0.42
N GLN A 218 -16.99 6.43 -0.37
CA GLN A 218 -16.49 5.57 -1.45
C GLN A 218 -17.25 5.84 -2.75
N LYS A 219 -16.54 5.77 -3.88
CA LYS A 219 -17.12 5.96 -5.21
C LYS A 219 -16.63 4.87 -6.16
N VAL A 220 -17.57 4.17 -6.77
CA VAL A 220 -17.28 3.24 -7.87
C VAL A 220 -16.80 4.05 -9.08
N LEU A 221 -15.63 3.69 -9.61
CA LEU A 221 -15.03 4.34 -10.78
C LEU A 221 -15.32 3.57 -12.06
N SER A 222 -15.44 2.25 -11.96
CA SER A 222 -15.59 1.39 -13.12
C SER A 222 -17.04 1.36 -13.60
N ALA A 223 -17.24 1.50 -14.91
CA ALA A 223 -18.57 1.54 -15.52
C ALA A 223 -19.27 0.16 -15.60
N ASN A 224 -18.61 -0.90 -15.14
CA ASN A 224 -19.11 -2.28 -15.14
C ASN A 224 -19.72 -2.72 -13.80
N LEU A 225 -19.83 -1.82 -12.83
CA LEU A 225 -20.53 -2.08 -11.58
C LEU A 225 -21.81 -1.25 -11.49
N GLY A 226 -22.76 -1.72 -10.69
CA GLY A 226 -24.01 -1.04 -10.39
C GLY A 226 -25.25 -1.68 -11.02
N ASN A 227 -26.37 -1.04 -10.76
CA ASN A 227 -27.68 -1.53 -11.19
C ASN A 227 -27.75 -1.68 -12.72
N GLY A 228 -28.14 -2.87 -13.20
CA GLY A 228 -28.30 -3.17 -14.62
C GLY A 228 -26.99 -3.48 -15.37
N SER A 229 -25.85 -3.40 -14.68
CA SER A 229 -24.57 -3.82 -15.25
C SER A 229 -24.50 -5.34 -15.37
N ALA A 230 -23.79 -5.82 -16.40
CA ALA A 230 -23.52 -7.24 -16.56
C ALA A 230 -22.69 -7.79 -15.40
N ASN A 231 -22.96 -9.04 -15.02
CA ASN A 231 -22.20 -9.70 -13.96
C ASN A 231 -20.73 -9.87 -14.39
N LEU A 232 -19.82 -9.58 -13.47
CA LEU A 232 -18.38 -9.70 -13.70
C LEU A 232 -17.98 -11.17 -13.73
N LYS A 233 -17.05 -11.50 -14.62
CA LYS A 233 -16.49 -12.84 -14.82
C LYS A 233 -14.98 -12.83 -14.64
N GLN A 234 -14.38 -14.02 -14.60
CA GLN A 234 -12.92 -14.17 -14.56
C GLN A 234 -12.25 -13.34 -15.66
N GLY A 235 -11.23 -12.57 -15.28
CA GLY A 235 -10.55 -11.61 -16.15
C GLY A 235 -11.04 -10.17 -16.00
N ASP A 236 -12.25 -9.95 -15.48
CA ASP A 236 -12.77 -8.60 -15.27
C ASP A 236 -12.11 -7.94 -14.04
N SER A 237 -12.07 -6.61 -14.08
CA SER A 237 -11.61 -5.76 -12.98
C SER A 237 -12.62 -4.68 -12.66
N PHE A 238 -12.60 -4.19 -11.43
CA PHE A 238 -13.36 -3.03 -10.99
C PHE A 238 -12.49 -2.12 -10.12
N SER A 239 -12.86 -0.85 -10.02
CA SER A 239 -12.10 0.12 -9.23
C SER A 239 -13.03 0.97 -8.37
N ILE A 240 -12.66 1.16 -7.11
CA ILE A 240 -13.39 1.96 -6.12
C ILE A 240 -12.40 2.98 -5.56
N SER A 241 -12.76 4.26 -5.60
CA SER A 241 -12.00 5.29 -4.90
C SER A 241 -12.52 5.48 -3.47
N ILE A 242 -11.62 5.69 -2.53
CA ILE A 242 -11.93 6.00 -1.13
C ILE A 242 -11.12 7.21 -0.66
N PRO A 243 -11.60 7.98 0.32
CA PRO A 243 -10.76 8.90 1.07
C PRO A 243 -9.62 8.14 1.76
N ALA A 244 -8.44 8.76 1.77
CA ALA A 244 -7.35 8.30 2.62
C ALA A 244 -7.69 8.55 4.11
N PRO A 245 -7.10 7.78 5.04
CA PRO A 245 -7.22 8.07 6.47
C PRO A 245 -6.68 9.47 6.78
N ILE A 246 -7.39 10.20 7.66
CA ILE A 246 -6.94 11.53 8.10
C ILE A 246 -5.92 11.34 9.23
N GLY A 247 -4.74 11.93 9.11
CA GLY A 247 -3.69 11.83 10.14
C GLY A 247 -3.01 10.45 10.15
N ILE A 248 -2.21 10.20 11.19
CA ILE A 248 -1.42 8.96 11.33
C ILE A 248 -2.31 7.85 11.92
N HIS A 249 -3.31 7.44 11.14
CA HIS A 249 -4.25 6.38 11.49
C HIS A 249 -4.29 5.29 10.41
N SER A 250 -4.60 4.08 10.86
CA SER A 250 -4.85 2.94 9.98
C SER A 250 -6.33 2.89 9.60
N LEU A 251 -6.62 2.54 8.35
CA LEU A 251 -7.95 2.19 7.87
C LEU A 251 -8.00 0.70 7.58
N SER A 252 -8.89 -0.01 8.26
CA SER A 252 -9.17 -1.41 7.99
C SER A 252 -10.46 -1.57 7.19
N PHE A 253 -10.43 -2.46 6.21
CA PHE A 253 -11.58 -2.67 5.33
C PHE A 253 -11.71 -4.09 4.77
N LYS A 254 -12.95 -4.47 4.44
CA LYS A 254 -13.34 -5.73 3.81
C LYS A 254 -14.04 -5.44 2.48
N LEU A 255 -14.02 -6.41 1.57
CA LEU A 255 -14.82 -6.38 0.35
C LEU A 255 -16.18 -7.05 0.61
N ARG A 256 -17.26 -6.46 0.12
CA ARG A 256 -18.54 -7.14 -0.10
C ARG A 256 -18.90 -7.08 -1.58
N ILE A 257 -19.37 -8.21 -2.11
CA ILE A 257 -19.96 -8.31 -3.44
C ILE A 257 -21.44 -8.65 -3.35
N SER A 258 -22.20 -8.21 -4.34
CA SER A 258 -23.63 -8.49 -4.47
C SER A 258 -24.08 -8.41 -5.93
N GLU A 259 -25.24 -8.98 -6.22
CA GLU A 259 -25.95 -8.74 -7.48
C GLU A 259 -27.06 -7.73 -7.24
N VAL A 260 -27.14 -6.72 -8.12
CA VAL A 260 -28.15 -5.66 -8.11
C VAL A 260 -28.91 -5.75 -9.43
N SER A 261 -30.16 -6.19 -9.35
CA SER A 261 -31.09 -6.29 -10.48
C SER A 261 -31.57 -4.91 -10.92
N LEU A 262 -32.07 -4.79 -12.17
CA LEU A 262 -32.54 -3.53 -12.80
C LEU A 262 -33.48 -2.69 -11.93
N ASP A 263 -34.30 -3.33 -11.11
CA ASP A 263 -35.25 -2.72 -10.18
C ASP A 263 -34.62 -2.23 -8.87
N GLY A 264 -33.30 -2.42 -8.70
CA GLY A 264 -32.54 -2.10 -7.49
C GLY A 264 -32.51 -3.22 -6.45
N THR A 265 -33.13 -4.37 -6.71
CA THR A 265 -33.15 -5.50 -5.76
C THR A 265 -31.75 -6.08 -5.59
N VAL A 266 -31.31 -6.23 -4.33
CA VAL A 266 -29.99 -6.76 -3.98
C VAL A 266 -30.08 -8.24 -3.57
N SER A 267 -29.27 -9.08 -4.18
CA SER A 267 -29.14 -10.51 -3.89
C SER A 267 -27.66 -10.95 -3.83
N ASN A 268 -27.41 -12.23 -3.53
CA ASN A 268 -26.07 -12.84 -3.59
C ASN A 268 -24.99 -12.11 -2.76
N ASN A 269 -25.39 -11.57 -1.60
CA ASN A 269 -24.49 -10.86 -0.70
C ASN A 269 -23.41 -11.79 -0.14
N SER A 270 -22.15 -11.46 -0.42
CA SER A 270 -20.99 -12.15 0.15
C SER A 270 -19.99 -11.12 0.67
N THR A 271 -19.51 -11.30 1.90
CA THR A 271 -18.51 -10.41 2.52
C THR A 271 -17.25 -11.22 2.79
N SER A 272 -16.09 -10.66 2.45
CA SER A 272 -14.80 -11.30 2.67
C SER A 272 -14.49 -11.36 4.16
N ALA A 273 -13.93 -12.49 4.61
CA ALA A 273 -13.37 -12.61 5.95
C ALA A 273 -12.04 -11.86 6.10
N THR A 274 -11.34 -11.60 4.99
CA THR A 274 -10.05 -10.91 4.98
C THR A 274 -10.22 -9.43 5.29
N ILE A 275 -9.56 -8.99 6.36
CA ILE A 275 -9.42 -7.56 6.70
C ILE A 275 -8.13 -7.06 6.07
N ASN A 276 -8.26 -6.04 5.22
CA ASN A 276 -7.16 -5.32 4.59
C ASN A 276 -6.89 -4.06 5.41
N THR A 277 -5.64 -3.63 5.50
CA THR A 277 -5.27 -2.42 6.26
C THR A 277 -4.44 -1.48 5.40
N ILE A 278 -4.72 -0.18 5.50
CA ILE A 278 -3.95 0.92 4.95
C ILE A 278 -3.44 1.74 6.13
N SER A 279 -2.12 1.85 6.30
CA SER A 279 -1.50 2.65 7.34
C SER A 279 -0.98 3.98 6.78
N THR A 280 -1.16 5.05 7.55
CA THR A 280 -0.67 6.38 7.18
C THR A 280 0.57 6.72 7.99
N VAL A 281 1.64 7.14 7.31
CA VAL A 281 2.90 7.54 7.95
C VAL A 281 3.29 8.96 7.53
N SER A 282 4.13 9.61 8.33
CA SER A 282 4.70 10.92 8.01
C SER A 282 6.22 10.94 8.23
N ASN A 283 6.86 11.93 7.61
CA ASN A 283 8.30 12.20 7.68
C ASN A 283 9.15 10.94 7.47
N GLN A 284 8.80 10.15 6.45
CA GLN A 284 9.47 8.90 6.09
C GLN A 284 9.49 8.73 4.57
N ALA A 285 10.49 8.01 4.05
CA ALA A 285 10.48 7.50 2.69
C ALA A 285 9.57 6.27 2.59
N ILE A 286 8.88 6.10 1.46
CA ILE A 286 7.97 4.97 1.22
C ILE A 286 8.29 4.43 -0.17
N LEU A 287 8.96 3.29 -0.25
CA LEU A 287 9.32 2.67 -1.53
C LEU A 287 8.31 1.60 -1.94
N TYR A 288 7.83 1.71 -3.19
CA TYR A 288 7.00 0.69 -3.83
C TYR A 288 7.63 0.19 -5.12
N ASN A 289 7.48 -1.11 -5.36
CA ASN A 289 7.89 -1.77 -6.59
C ASN A 289 6.74 -1.84 -7.58
N TYR A 290 7.05 -1.62 -8.85
CA TYR A 290 6.07 -1.64 -9.93
C TYR A 290 6.55 -2.60 -11.05
N PRO A 291 5.86 -3.74 -11.25
CA PRO A 291 4.81 -4.28 -10.38
C PRO A 291 5.31 -4.76 -9.00
N SER A 292 4.40 -5.14 -8.12
CA SER A 292 4.61 -5.58 -6.74
C SER A 292 5.08 -7.04 -6.65
N SER A 293 5.11 -7.76 -7.77
CA SER A 293 5.59 -9.13 -7.85
C SER A 293 6.32 -9.37 -9.16
N ILE A 294 7.27 -10.31 -9.11
CA ILE A 294 8.04 -10.73 -10.27
C ILE A 294 7.53 -12.10 -10.71
N ALA A 295 7.26 -12.22 -11.99
CA ALA A 295 7.10 -13.51 -12.64
C ALA A 295 8.17 -13.57 -13.73
N LEU A 296 8.89 -14.68 -13.82
CA LEU A 296 9.84 -14.95 -14.90
C LEU A 296 9.50 -16.30 -15.54
N ASN A 297 9.77 -16.41 -16.84
CA ASN A 297 9.66 -17.67 -17.57
C ASN A 297 10.69 -17.72 -18.71
N PRO A 298 10.86 -18.84 -19.43
CA PRO A 298 11.85 -18.93 -20.50
C PRO A 298 11.68 -17.88 -21.61
N ILE A 299 10.45 -17.45 -21.88
CA ILE A 299 10.12 -16.47 -22.93
C ILE A 299 10.41 -15.05 -22.42
N ASN A 300 10.09 -14.78 -21.16
CA ASN A 300 10.28 -13.52 -20.47
C ASN A 300 11.26 -13.72 -19.30
N ALA A 301 12.50 -14.06 -19.66
CA ALA A 301 13.53 -14.44 -18.70
C ALA A 301 14.07 -13.25 -17.88
N SER A 302 13.61 -12.03 -18.18
CA SER A 302 14.03 -10.81 -17.51
C SER A 302 12.87 -9.85 -17.34
N GLN A 303 12.75 -9.24 -16.17
CA GLN A 303 11.74 -8.24 -15.85
C GLN A 303 12.39 -7.04 -15.16
N THR A 304 12.11 -5.83 -15.67
CA THR A 304 12.53 -4.59 -15.02
C THR A 304 11.51 -4.20 -13.95
N GLN A 305 12.00 -3.81 -12.78
CA GLN A 305 11.24 -3.32 -11.65
C GLN A 305 11.53 -1.84 -11.48
N VAL A 306 10.48 -1.02 -11.45
CA VAL A 306 10.59 0.39 -11.09
C VAL A 306 10.29 0.54 -9.62
N VAL A 307 11.13 1.29 -8.91
CA VAL A 307 10.98 1.57 -7.48
C VAL A 307 10.72 3.05 -7.33
N ALA A 308 9.54 3.43 -6.86
CA ALA A 308 9.18 4.83 -6.67
C ALA A 308 9.08 5.20 -5.19
N ASN A 309 9.59 6.37 -4.84
CA ASN A 309 9.47 6.93 -3.51
C ASN A 309 8.25 7.85 -3.40
N LEU A 310 7.23 7.37 -2.69
CA LEU A 310 5.98 8.09 -2.42
C LEU A 310 5.97 8.78 -1.06
N GLY A 311 7.06 8.67 -0.29
CA GLY A 311 7.21 9.30 1.01
C GLY A 311 7.58 10.78 0.94
N SER A 312 7.62 11.41 2.11
CA SER A 312 8.02 12.81 2.27
C SER A 312 9.52 13.01 2.54
N LEU A 313 10.30 11.93 2.68
CA LEU A 313 11.76 11.94 2.77
C LEU A 313 12.40 11.12 1.66
N SER A 314 13.64 11.46 1.31
CA SER A 314 14.45 10.67 0.38
C SER A 314 14.87 9.34 1.01
N ALA A 315 14.70 8.23 0.29
CA ALA A 315 15.29 6.95 0.71
C ALA A 315 16.80 6.98 0.41
N THR A 316 17.63 6.53 1.35
CA THR A 316 19.07 6.46 1.14
C THR A 316 19.56 5.04 1.29
N SER A 317 20.65 4.71 0.59
CA SER A 317 21.22 3.35 0.56
C SER A 317 20.21 2.28 0.14
N TYR A 318 19.38 2.56 -0.86
CA TYR A 318 18.50 1.54 -1.43
C TYR A 318 19.35 0.44 -2.07
N MET A 319 19.10 -0.80 -1.67
CA MET A 319 19.74 -2.01 -2.18
C MET A 319 18.68 -3.05 -2.53
N ALA A 320 18.93 -3.83 -3.59
CA ALA A 320 18.09 -4.97 -3.98
C ALA A 320 18.96 -6.18 -4.26
N SER A 321 18.60 -7.34 -3.69
CA SER A 321 19.34 -8.59 -3.88
C SER A 321 18.40 -9.78 -3.96
N SER A 322 18.81 -10.83 -4.68
CA SER A 322 18.04 -12.07 -4.76
C SER A 322 18.34 -12.94 -3.54
N SER A 323 17.30 -13.49 -2.91
CA SER A 323 17.45 -14.48 -1.84
C SER A 323 18.00 -15.82 -2.37
N ASN A 324 17.85 -16.08 -3.67
CA ASN A 324 18.39 -17.27 -4.33
C ASN A 324 19.03 -16.92 -5.70
N PRO A 325 20.30 -16.49 -5.71
CA PRO A 325 21.04 -16.14 -6.93
C PRO A 325 21.19 -17.28 -7.93
N SER A 326 21.04 -18.54 -7.51
CA SER A 326 21.04 -19.69 -8.42
C SER A 326 19.79 -19.77 -9.29
N ILE A 327 18.67 -19.17 -8.85
CA ILE A 327 17.41 -19.10 -9.59
C ILE A 327 17.33 -17.81 -10.40
N ALA A 328 17.49 -16.66 -9.73
CA ALA A 328 17.35 -15.35 -10.32
C ALA A 328 18.44 -14.41 -9.82
N THR A 329 19.01 -13.62 -10.73
CA THR A 329 19.97 -12.58 -10.42
C THR A 329 19.30 -11.20 -10.47
N VAL A 330 19.77 -10.30 -9.61
CA VAL A 330 19.42 -8.88 -9.66
C VAL A 330 20.59 -8.14 -10.28
N LYS A 331 20.30 -7.31 -11.28
CA LYS A 331 21.24 -6.35 -11.83
C LYS A 331 20.63 -4.98 -11.68
N GLU A 332 21.34 -4.08 -11.01
CA GLU A 332 20.96 -2.69 -11.03
C GLU A 332 21.09 -2.14 -12.46
N SER A 333 20.08 -1.40 -12.90
CA SER A 333 20.17 -0.67 -14.15
C SER A 333 21.00 0.58 -13.87
N PRO A 334 22.14 0.80 -14.55
CA PRO A 334 22.92 2.01 -14.35
C PRO A 334 22.07 3.21 -14.78
N LEU A 335 21.69 4.09 -13.84
CA LEU A 335 20.99 5.33 -14.14
C LEU A 335 21.98 6.49 -14.13
N SER A 336 22.11 7.13 -15.30
CA SER A 336 22.97 8.25 -15.67
C SER A 336 22.72 9.57 -14.95
N SER A 337 22.03 9.58 -13.80
CA SER A 337 21.71 10.82 -13.07
C SER A 337 21.72 10.72 -11.54
N LEU A 338 22.02 9.56 -10.96
CA LEU A 338 22.18 9.40 -9.52
C LEU A 338 23.67 9.25 -9.21
N ARG A 339 24.20 10.13 -8.36
CA ARG A 339 25.60 10.06 -7.89
C ARG A 339 25.79 8.75 -7.13
N ALA A 340 26.23 7.69 -7.81
CA ALA A 340 26.75 6.50 -7.17
C ALA A 340 27.98 6.92 -6.35
N ILE A 341 27.87 6.92 -5.03
CA ILE A 341 29.03 7.00 -4.16
C ILE A 341 29.52 5.56 -4.03
N GLN A 342 30.41 5.13 -4.92
CA GLN A 342 31.09 3.85 -4.76
C GLN A 342 32.12 3.97 -3.63
N ASN A 343 31.87 3.29 -2.52
CA ASN A 343 32.91 2.90 -1.57
C ASN A 343 32.78 1.39 -1.37
N ASN A 344 33.73 0.62 -1.91
CA ASN A 344 33.96 -0.81 -1.66
C ASN A 344 32.73 -1.75 -1.71
N ASN A 345 32.34 -2.16 -2.92
CA ASN A 345 31.42 -3.27 -3.25
C ASN A 345 29.93 -3.16 -2.88
N ASP A 346 29.51 -2.14 -2.12
CA ASP A 346 28.08 -1.87 -1.91
C ASP A 346 27.62 -0.67 -2.74
N LEU A 347 26.75 -0.92 -3.73
CA LEU A 347 26.10 0.13 -4.50
C LEU A 347 24.95 0.71 -3.66
N LYS A 348 25.12 1.94 -3.18
CA LYS A 348 24.12 2.67 -2.39
C LYS A 348 23.50 3.75 -3.26
N VAL A 349 22.25 3.54 -3.69
CA VAL A 349 21.50 4.53 -4.47
C VAL A 349 20.57 5.31 -3.54
N ASN A 350 20.55 6.64 -3.69
CA ASN A 350 19.52 7.48 -3.06
C ASN A 350 18.32 7.56 -4.01
N VAL A 351 17.11 7.42 -3.48
CA VAL A 351 15.86 7.61 -4.20
C VAL A 351 15.15 8.84 -3.61
N PRO A 352 15.36 10.04 -4.20
CA PRO A 352 14.71 11.27 -3.77
C PRO A 352 13.18 11.17 -3.68
N THR A 353 12.57 12.07 -2.93
CA THR A 353 11.10 12.23 -2.91
C THR A 353 10.55 12.46 -4.31
N GLU A 354 9.40 11.84 -4.64
CA GLU A 354 8.75 11.96 -5.95
C GLU A 354 9.66 11.56 -7.13
N SER A 355 10.60 10.63 -6.89
CA SER A 355 11.48 10.07 -7.91
C SER A 355 11.41 8.55 -7.95
N SER A 356 12.00 7.96 -8.98
CA SER A 356 12.08 6.52 -9.14
C SER A 356 13.48 6.06 -9.54
N THR A 357 13.85 4.86 -9.10
CA THR A 357 14.98 4.09 -9.62
C THR A 357 14.47 2.79 -10.25
N SER A 358 15.35 1.98 -10.83
CA SER A 358 14.99 0.68 -11.37
C SER A 358 16.10 -0.35 -11.26
N TYR A 359 15.71 -1.61 -11.11
CA TYR A 359 16.60 -2.76 -11.24
C TYR A 359 15.97 -3.81 -12.14
N THR A 360 16.78 -4.71 -12.67
CA THR A 360 16.33 -5.79 -13.54
C THR A 360 16.58 -7.12 -12.85
N VAL A 361 15.57 -7.98 -12.87
CA VAL A 361 15.66 -9.35 -12.36
C VAL A 361 15.65 -10.30 -13.54
N SER A 362 16.63 -11.20 -13.61
CA SER A 362 16.78 -12.15 -14.71
C SER A 362 17.01 -13.56 -14.20
N LEU A 363 16.45 -14.55 -14.88
CA LEU A 363 16.74 -15.97 -14.64
C LEU A 363 18.23 -16.25 -14.83
N THR A 364 18.83 -16.95 -13.88
CA THR A 364 20.24 -17.33 -13.94
C THR A 364 20.49 -18.38 -15.02
N ASN A 365 19.55 -19.31 -15.21
CA ASN A 365 19.57 -20.28 -16.29
C ASN A 365 18.17 -20.44 -16.93
N PRO A 366 17.85 -19.66 -17.98
CA PRO A 366 16.55 -19.67 -18.63
C PRO A 366 16.15 -21.03 -19.23
N SER A 367 17.12 -21.88 -19.57
CA SER A 367 16.90 -23.16 -20.25
C SER A 367 16.54 -24.32 -19.33
N SER A 368 16.65 -24.14 -18.00
CA SER A 368 16.47 -25.20 -17.00
C SER A 368 15.59 -24.74 -15.84
N VAL A 369 14.46 -24.11 -16.14
CA VAL A 369 13.58 -23.58 -15.09
C VAL A 369 12.75 -24.67 -14.42
N SER A 370 12.94 -24.80 -13.11
CA SER A 370 12.00 -25.44 -12.19
C SER A 370 10.94 -24.43 -11.75
N ASN A 371 9.71 -24.88 -11.47
CA ASN A 371 8.68 -24.07 -10.85
C ASN A 371 9.11 -23.70 -9.42
N ALA A 372 9.85 -22.60 -9.28
CA ALA A 372 10.49 -22.22 -8.04
C ALA A 372 10.06 -20.80 -7.61
N LEU A 373 9.93 -20.61 -6.30
CA LEU A 373 9.71 -19.32 -5.68
C LEU A 373 11.05 -18.74 -5.22
N PHE A 374 11.19 -17.43 -5.29
CA PHE A 374 12.33 -16.67 -4.79
C PHE A 374 11.85 -15.30 -4.31
N ASN A 375 12.68 -14.61 -3.53
CA ASN A 375 12.36 -13.26 -3.06
C ASN A 375 13.44 -12.29 -3.50
N ILE A 376 13.06 -11.06 -3.81
CA ILE A 376 14.01 -9.96 -3.90
C ILE A 376 13.97 -9.19 -2.60
N ASN A 377 15.04 -9.32 -1.82
CA ASN A 377 15.24 -8.61 -0.58
C ASN A 377 15.66 -7.17 -0.89
N GLN A 378 15.02 -6.22 -0.23
CA GLN A 378 15.27 -4.80 -0.37
C GLN A 378 15.54 -4.19 0.99
N SER A 379 16.54 -3.33 1.06
CA SER A 379 16.79 -2.50 2.23
C SER A 379 16.99 -1.04 1.84
N TYR A 380 16.48 -0.13 2.67
CA TYR A 380 16.73 1.30 2.55
C TYR A 380 16.53 1.99 3.89
N ASN A 381 17.18 3.13 4.08
CA ASN A 381 16.88 4.01 5.20
C ASN A 381 15.67 4.88 4.83
N ASN A 382 14.60 4.81 5.63
CA ASN A 382 13.38 5.57 5.42
C ASN A 382 13.41 7.00 6.01
N GLY A 383 14.57 7.49 6.43
CA GLY A 383 14.74 8.75 7.14
C GLY A 383 14.64 8.64 8.67
N LYS A 384 14.26 7.47 9.21
CA LYS A 384 14.24 7.18 10.65
C LYS A 384 15.00 5.89 10.98
N THR A 385 14.65 4.81 10.31
CA THR A 385 15.22 3.46 10.50
C THR A 385 15.51 2.80 9.17
N GLU A 386 16.29 1.73 9.21
CA GLU A 386 16.37 0.83 8.07
C GLU A 386 15.07 0.03 7.94
N ILE A 387 14.53 -0.03 6.74
CA ILE A 387 13.40 -0.87 6.37
C ILE A 387 13.92 -2.02 5.54
N ILE A 388 13.63 -3.24 5.97
CA ILE A 388 13.87 -4.46 5.20
C ILE A 388 12.52 -4.95 4.71
N SER A 389 12.43 -5.19 3.42
CA SER A 389 11.23 -5.70 2.76
C SER A 389 11.60 -6.72 1.71
N SER A 390 10.61 -7.49 1.24
CA SER A 390 10.79 -8.41 0.12
C SER A 390 9.64 -8.30 -0.85
N ILE A 391 9.95 -8.48 -2.13
CA ILE A 391 8.93 -8.76 -3.14
C ILE A 391 9.02 -10.21 -3.56
N ASP A 392 7.86 -10.82 -3.76
CA ASP A 392 7.77 -12.22 -4.17
C ASP A 392 8.07 -12.37 -5.65
N GLY A 393 8.83 -13.40 -5.97
CA GLY A 393 9.25 -13.81 -7.29
C GLY A 393 8.88 -15.25 -7.56
N SER A 394 8.48 -15.54 -8.80
CA SER A 394 8.17 -16.91 -9.22
C SER A 394 8.71 -17.21 -10.61
N VAL A 395 9.01 -18.47 -10.83
CA VAL A 395 9.40 -19.02 -12.13
C VAL A 395 8.34 -20.03 -12.55
N SER A 396 7.78 -19.92 -13.76
CA SER A 396 6.89 -20.97 -14.30
C SER A 396 7.19 -21.30 -15.77
N SER A 397 7.23 -22.59 -16.13
CA SER A 397 7.40 -23.08 -17.51
C SER A 397 6.09 -23.51 -18.20
N GLY A 398 4.98 -23.47 -17.46
CA GLY A 398 3.60 -23.64 -17.94
C GLY A 398 2.68 -22.63 -17.22
N SER A 399 1.37 -22.71 -17.51
CA SER A 399 0.31 -21.78 -17.04
C SER A 399 0.60 -21.14 -15.68
N TRP A 400 0.45 -19.80 -15.68
CA TRP A 400 0.83 -18.81 -14.66
C TRP A 400 0.78 -19.31 -13.22
N PRO A 401 1.75 -18.90 -12.39
CA PRO A 401 1.79 -19.29 -10.99
C PRO A 401 0.56 -18.73 -10.27
N THR A 402 -0.23 -19.59 -9.65
CA THR A 402 -1.20 -19.18 -8.62
C THR A 402 -0.45 -18.38 -7.57
N PRO A 403 -0.78 -17.09 -7.34
CA PRO A 403 -0.19 -16.36 -6.25
C PRO A 403 -0.47 -17.10 -4.95
N ALA A 404 0.56 -17.27 -4.11
CA ALA A 404 0.33 -17.68 -2.74
C ALA A 404 -0.67 -16.71 -2.10
N PRO A 405 -1.59 -17.18 -1.24
CA PRO A 405 -2.42 -16.28 -0.46
C PRO A 405 -1.50 -15.25 0.21
N THR A 406 -1.84 -13.97 0.09
CA THR A 406 -1.17 -12.90 0.83
C THR A 406 -1.04 -13.36 2.28
N PRO A 407 0.18 -13.45 2.86
CA PRO A 407 0.33 -13.84 4.24
C PRO A 407 -0.58 -12.92 5.07
N ALA A 408 -1.51 -13.52 5.82
CA ALA A 408 -2.20 -12.76 6.85
C ALA A 408 -1.11 -12.11 7.72
N PRO A 409 -1.28 -10.85 8.16
CA PRO A 409 -0.36 -10.27 9.13
C PRO A 409 -0.20 -11.26 10.27
N VAL A 410 1.03 -11.68 10.54
CA VAL A 410 1.31 -12.56 11.67
C VAL A 410 1.10 -11.71 12.91
N VAL A 411 -0.13 -11.73 13.42
CA VAL A 411 -0.48 -11.13 14.70
C VAL A 411 0.25 -11.92 15.76
N LYS A 412 1.09 -11.24 16.54
CA LYS A 412 1.79 -11.83 17.67
C LYS A 412 1.28 -11.22 18.95
N TYR A 413 1.30 -11.97 20.04
CA TYR A 413 0.82 -11.51 21.33
C TYR A 413 1.96 -11.19 22.28
N ILE A 414 1.74 -10.21 23.15
CA ILE A 414 2.54 -9.96 24.35
C ILE A 414 1.63 -10.15 25.55
N PHE A 415 2.07 -10.95 26.52
CA PHE A 415 1.35 -11.14 27.77
C PHE A 415 2.25 -10.84 28.98
N VAL A 416 1.62 -10.63 30.14
CA VAL A 416 2.32 -10.47 31.42
C VAL A 416 2.21 -11.78 32.19
N THR A 417 3.33 -12.29 32.71
CA THR A 417 3.37 -13.54 33.48
C THR A 417 2.39 -13.52 34.66
N GLU A 418 1.98 -14.69 35.13
CA GLU A 418 1.17 -14.78 36.35
C GLU A 418 2.05 -14.68 37.60
N GLY A 419 3.22 -15.33 37.56
CA GLY A 419 4.19 -15.31 38.65
C GLY A 419 4.99 -14.00 38.71
N SER A 420 5.29 -13.57 39.93
CA SER A 420 6.30 -12.54 40.20
C SER A 420 7.67 -13.17 40.46
N THR A 421 8.72 -12.42 40.19
CA THR A 421 10.11 -12.86 40.21
C THR A 421 11.06 -11.72 40.56
N ASN A 422 12.24 -12.09 41.05
CA ASN A 422 13.35 -11.15 41.21
C ASN A 422 14.04 -10.89 39.86
N GLY A 423 14.98 -9.95 39.82
CA GLY A 423 15.69 -9.56 38.58
C GLY A 423 16.78 -10.55 38.13
N ALA A 424 16.97 -11.65 38.87
CA ALA A 424 18.01 -12.66 38.62
C ALA A 424 17.45 -13.85 37.84
N PHE A 425 17.15 -13.64 36.56
CA PHE A 425 16.67 -14.69 35.67
C PHE A 425 17.74 -15.73 35.32
N GLY A 426 19.02 -15.43 35.51
CA GLY A 426 20.16 -16.20 35.03
C GLY A 426 20.50 -15.96 33.56
N GLY A 427 20.17 -14.75 33.08
CA GLY A 427 20.39 -14.30 31.71
C GLY A 427 19.16 -14.46 30.81
N PHE A 428 19.28 -14.01 29.56
CA PHE A 428 18.16 -13.92 28.62
C PHE A 428 17.51 -15.28 28.30
N SER A 429 18.31 -16.33 28.08
CA SER A 429 17.77 -17.66 27.76
C SER A 429 16.86 -18.20 28.87
N GLN A 430 17.22 -17.98 30.13
CA GLN A 430 16.44 -18.46 31.27
C GLN A 430 15.22 -17.55 31.54
N ALA A 431 15.30 -16.27 31.19
CA ALA A 431 14.13 -15.39 31.15
C ALA A 431 13.13 -15.84 30.06
N ASP A 432 13.62 -16.29 28.91
CA ASP A 432 12.79 -16.88 27.85
C ASP A 432 12.15 -18.19 28.34
N ASP A 433 12.92 -19.08 28.99
CA ASP A 433 12.37 -20.31 29.57
C ASP A 433 11.26 -20.01 30.59
N PHE A 434 11.43 -18.98 31.43
CA PHE A 434 10.40 -18.51 32.36
C PHE A 434 9.10 -18.12 31.63
N CYS A 435 9.22 -17.41 30.50
CA CYS A 435 8.07 -17.10 29.65
C CYS A 435 7.39 -18.34 29.06
N ASN A 436 8.18 -19.32 28.59
CA ASN A 436 7.67 -20.53 27.95
C ASN A 436 7.05 -21.54 28.94
N MET A 437 7.29 -21.36 30.24
CA MET A 437 6.71 -22.17 31.32
C MET A 437 5.50 -21.52 32.00
N ASP A 438 5.11 -20.30 31.60
CA ASP A 438 4.04 -19.57 32.27
C ASP A 438 2.65 -20.18 32.00
N VAL A 439 1.83 -20.24 33.04
CA VAL A 439 0.48 -20.82 33.02
C VAL A 439 -0.49 -20.09 32.09
N LYS A 440 -0.21 -18.84 31.72
CA LYS A 440 -0.98 -18.05 30.74
C LYS A 440 -1.06 -18.75 29.38
N ILE A 441 -0.02 -19.46 28.96
CA ILE A 441 0.02 -20.18 27.68
C ILE A 441 -1.12 -21.20 27.60
N PHE A 442 -1.43 -21.87 28.71
CA PHE A 442 -2.53 -22.84 28.80
C PHE A 442 -3.89 -22.17 29.03
N SER A 443 -3.90 -20.99 29.65
CA SER A 443 -5.12 -20.24 29.97
C SER A 443 -5.68 -19.46 28.75
N TYR A 444 -4.82 -19.14 27.79
CA TYR A 444 -5.14 -18.39 26.56
C TYR A 444 -4.70 -19.16 25.30
N PRO A 445 -5.22 -20.38 25.07
CA PRO A 445 -4.74 -21.25 23.99
C PRO A 445 -5.10 -20.73 22.59
N ASN A 446 -6.10 -19.85 22.46
CA ASN A 446 -6.49 -19.28 21.17
C ASN A 446 -5.57 -18.14 20.73
N GLU A 447 -5.07 -17.35 21.69
CA GLU A 447 -4.18 -16.23 21.47
C GLU A 447 -2.72 -16.70 21.42
N LEU A 448 -2.31 -17.54 22.38
CA LEU A 448 -0.92 -17.90 22.60
C LEU A 448 -0.50 -19.22 21.92
N GLY A 449 -1.44 -20.16 21.76
CA GLY A 449 -1.19 -21.45 21.10
C GLY A 449 0.03 -22.21 21.65
N ASN A 450 0.67 -23.01 20.77
CA ASN A 450 1.95 -23.69 21.06
C ASN A 450 3.16 -22.88 20.55
N SER A 451 3.16 -21.58 20.78
CA SER A 451 4.25 -20.71 20.33
C SER A 451 5.43 -20.69 21.29
N ASN A 452 6.58 -20.26 20.78
CA ASN A 452 7.72 -19.91 21.62
C ASN A 452 7.63 -18.43 22.02
N PHE A 453 8.10 -18.13 23.21
CA PHE A 453 8.08 -16.79 23.80
C PHE A 453 9.48 -16.34 24.18
N LYS A 454 9.73 -15.04 24.07
CA LYS A 454 10.92 -14.38 24.61
C LYS A 454 10.55 -13.30 25.61
N ALA A 455 11.36 -13.11 26.62
CA ALA A 455 11.20 -12.04 27.59
C ALA A 455 11.42 -10.66 26.96
N LEU A 456 10.52 -9.71 27.19
CA LEU A 456 10.69 -8.31 26.80
C LEU A 456 11.64 -7.60 27.76
N LEU A 457 12.93 -7.89 27.60
CA LEU A 457 14.01 -7.31 28.37
C LEU A 457 14.96 -6.59 27.42
N ASN A 458 15.47 -5.43 27.83
CA ASN A 458 16.42 -4.66 27.05
C ASN A 458 17.64 -5.51 26.68
N GLY A 459 17.88 -5.65 25.37
CA GLY A 459 18.95 -6.45 24.80
C GLY A 459 18.58 -7.89 24.46
N ASN A 460 17.39 -8.36 24.82
CA ASN A 460 16.95 -9.72 24.48
C ASN A 460 16.49 -9.84 23.01
N ASN A 461 16.18 -8.72 22.34
CA ASN A 461 15.68 -8.72 20.96
C ASN A 461 14.44 -9.62 20.80
N SER A 462 13.41 -9.34 21.60
CA SER A 462 12.20 -10.16 21.66
C SER A 462 11.14 -9.77 20.63
N THR A 463 11.24 -8.59 20.01
CA THR A 463 10.30 -8.16 18.96
C THR A 463 10.92 -8.11 17.58
N THR A 464 10.10 -8.34 16.55
CA THR A 464 10.47 -8.17 15.15
C THR A 464 9.91 -6.85 14.63
N VAL A 465 10.77 -5.96 14.13
CA VAL A 465 10.38 -4.66 13.58
C VAL A 465 9.32 -4.83 12.48
N GLY A 466 8.26 -4.01 12.52
CA GLY A 466 7.13 -4.08 11.60
C GLY A 466 6.06 -5.11 11.96
N THR A 467 6.25 -5.90 13.02
CA THR A 467 5.21 -6.82 13.52
C THR A 467 4.24 -6.09 14.45
N ILE A 468 2.94 -6.31 14.24
CA ILE A 468 1.88 -5.84 15.14
C ILE A 468 1.79 -6.78 16.33
N TYR A 469 1.93 -6.22 17.53
CA TYR A 469 1.78 -6.95 18.77
C TYR A 469 0.47 -6.60 19.47
N LYS A 470 -0.24 -7.61 19.96
CA LYS A 470 -1.51 -7.49 20.67
C LYS A 470 -1.41 -7.95 22.12
N ASN A 471 -2.31 -7.45 22.97
CA ASN A 471 -2.51 -7.95 24.33
C ASN A 471 -3.49 -9.13 24.34
N LEU A 472 -3.72 -9.74 25.50
CA LEU A 472 -4.63 -10.88 25.64
C LEU A 472 -6.12 -10.50 25.55
N ALA A 473 -6.45 -9.21 25.43
CA ALA A 473 -7.78 -8.73 25.06
C ALA A 473 -7.99 -8.64 23.53
N GLY A 474 -6.94 -8.92 22.73
CA GLY A 474 -6.98 -8.83 21.28
C GLY A 474 -6.82 -7.40 20.74
N GLU A 475 -6.46 -6.45 21.60
CA GLU A 475 -6.22 -5.06 21.24
C GLU A 475 -4.77 -4.86 20.80
N GLU A 476 -4.55 -3.96 19.84
CA GLU A 476 -3.19 -3.61 19.41
C GLU A 476 -2.45 -2.83 20.49
N ILE A 477 -1.29 -3.34 20.89
CA ILE A 477 -0.38 -2.66 21.82
C ILE A 477 0.48 -1.67 21.05
N ALA A 478 1.19 -2.15 20.03
CA ALA A 478 2.05 -1.37 19.17
C ALA A 478 2.48 -2.18 17.93
N THR A 479 2.84 -1.48 16.87
CA THR A 479 3.72 -2.04 15.84
C THR A 479 5.17 -1.85 16.29
N ALA A 480 5.95 -2.93 16.34
CA ALA A 480 7.31 -2.86 16.85
C ALA A 480 8.20 -1.99 15.95
N THR A 481 8.86 -0.98 16.52
CA THR A 481 9.85 -0.11 15.85
C THR A 481 11.29 -0.45 16.25
N THR A 482 11.47 -1.26 17.29
CA THR A 482 12.77 -1.77 17.74
C THR A 482 12.71 -3.28 17.99
N SER A 483 13.84 -3.85 18.41
CA SER A 483 13.91 -5.22 18.89
C SER A 483 13.40 -5.39 20.34
N ASN A 484 12.99 -4.30 21.01
CA ASN A 484 12.37 -4.31 22.34
C ASN A 484 11.06 -3.49 22.36
N LEU A 485 10.20 -3.77 21.39
CA LEU A 485 8.91 -3.15 21.09
C LEU A 485 9.02 -1.78 20.41
N VAL A 486 9.14 -0.68 21.14
CA VAL A 486 9.20 0.67 20.54
C VAL A 486 10.47 1.42 20.93
N VAL A 487 10.71 2.60 20.33
CA VAL A 487 11.89 3.42 20.67
C VAL A 487 11.73 4.02 22.08
N VAL A 488 12.85 4.39 22.68
CA VAL A 488 12.88 5.01 24.01
C VAL A 488 11.98 6.25 24.03
N ASN A 489 11.12 6.35 25.05
CA ASN A 489 10.10 7.40 25.24
C ASN A 489 8.85 7.34 24.34
N ASP A 490 8.64 6.29 23.55
CA ASP A 490 7.39 6.12 22.83
C ASP A 490 6.26 5.58 23.73
N SER A 491 5.03 5.96 23.38
CA SER A 491 3.80 5.47 24.02
C SER A 491 3.25 4.25 23.27
N LEU A 492 2.50 3.42 23.98
CA LEU A 492 1.71 2.32 23.43
C LEU A 492 0.33 2.80 23.01
N ILE A 493 -0.33 2.07 22.12
CA ILE A 493 -1.71 2.30 21.70
C ILE A 493 -2.66 1.82 22.80
N ASN A 494 -2.47 0.58 23.26
CA ASN A 494 -3.17 -0.01 24.41
C ASN A 494 -2.17 -0.63 25.39
N PRO A 495 -2.55 -0.80 26.68
CA PRO A 495 -1.67 -1.43 27.66
C PRO A 495 -1.40 -2.91 27.38
N VAL A 496 -0.24 -3.38 27.82
CA VAL A 496 0.16 -4.79 27.71
C VAL A 496 -0.66 -5.67 28.67
N GLY A 497 -0.98 -5.16 29.85
CA GLY A 497 -1.66 -5.90 30.93
C GLY A 497 -3.17 -6.07 30.78
N ASN A 498 -3.75 -5.72 29.62
CA ASN A 498 -5.16 -5.97 29.35
C ASN A 498 -5.38 -7.41 28.87
N GLU A 499 -6.42 -8.05 29.40
CA GLU A 499 -6.79 -9.43 29.07
C GLU A 499 -8.27 -9.56 28.74
N SER A 500 -8.62 -10.68 28.09
CA SER A 500 -10.00 -10.97 27.70
C SER A 500 -10.98 -10.93 28.88
N GLY A 501 -12.21 -10.52 28.61
CA GLY A 501 -13.27 -10.42 29.64
C GLY A 501 -13.14 -9.20 30.57
N GLY A 502 -12.32 -8.20 30.23
CA GLY A 502 -12.15 -6.98 31.01
C GLY A 502 -11.24 -7.16 32.24
N VAL A 503 -10.36 -8.16 32.21
CA VAL A 503 -9.37 -8.42 33.27
C VAL A 503 -8.14 -7.56 33.01
N HIS A 504 -7.58 -6.97 34.07
CA HIS A 504 -6.42 -6.09 34.01
C HIS A 504 -5.35 -6.52 35.01
N VAL A 505 -4.09 -6.55 34.59
CA VAL A 505 -2.94 -6.90 35.43
C VAL A 505 -2.35 -5.63 36.07
N PHE A 506 -2.73 -5.34 37.32
CA PHE A 506 -2.22 -4.16 38.05
C PHE A 506 -0.85 -4.43 38.69
N THR A 507 0.22 -4.46 37.89
CA THR A 507 1.59 -4.70 38.38
C THR A 507 2.64 -3.92 37.60
N ALA A 508 3.85 -3.86 38.15
CA ALA A 508 5.05 -3.55 37.38
C ALA A 508 5.76 -4.84 36.90
N ALA A 509 6.47 -4.73 35.79
CA ALA A 509 7.27 -5.81 35.21
C ALA A 509 8.71 -5.34 34.97
N TRP A 510 9.65 -6.28 35.06
CA TRP A 510 11.04 -6.04 34.67
C TRP A 510 11.12 -5.76 33.17
N THR A 511 11.88 -4.72 32.81
CA THR A 511 12.10 -4.33 31.41
C THR A 511 13.57 -4.06 31.12
N GLY A 512 14.28 -3.41 32.05
CA GLY A 512 15.62 -2.86 31.86
C GLY A 512 15.73 -1.85 30.73
N LEU A 513 14.61 -1.33 30.26
CA LEU A 513 14.54 -0.26 29.27
C LEU A 513 14.82 1.09 29.94
N ALA A 514 15.09 2.12 29.14
CA ALA A 514 15.29 3.48 29.63
C ALA A 514 14.09 4.37 29.28
N ARG A 515 13.92 5.46 30.03
CA ARG A 515 13.18 6.65 29.60
C ARG A 515 13.91 7.92 30.04
N THR A 516 13.48 9.08 29.55
CA THR A 516 13.99 10.37 30.03
C THR A 516 13.83 10.46 31.55
N GLY A 517 14.96 10.64 32.25
CA GLY A 517 15.00 10.72 33.71
C GLY A 517 15.10 9.38 34.45
N VAL A 518 15.03 8.23 33.76
CA VAL A 518 15.22 6.90 34.35
C VAL A 518 16.13 6.05 33.45
N PRO A 519 17.42 5.86 33.81
CA PRO A 519 18.36 5.11 32.99
C PRO A 519 18.00 3.61 32.94
N ALA A 520 18.48 2.94 31.90
CA ALA A 520 18.38 1.48 31.79
C ALA A 520 19.33 0.80 32.78
N THR A 521 18.79 -0.07 33.63
CA THR A 521 19.55 -0.97 34.49
C THR A 521 18.97 -2.39 34.38
N ASN A 522 19.80 -3.41 34.49
CA ASN A 522 19.42 -4.78 34.10
C ASN A 522 19.95 -5.85 35.06
N CYS A 523 20.12 -5.57 36.35
CA CYS A 523 20.52 -6.60 37.33
C CYS A 523 21.75 -7.42 36.94
N GLY A 524 22.80 -6.75 36.46
CA GLY A 524 24.05 -7.39 36.07
C GLY A 524 23.87 -8.33 34.87
N GLY A 525 23.07 -7.93 33.88
CA GLY A 525 22.71 -8.78 32.75
C GLY A 525 21.68 -9.85 33.10
N TRP A 526 20.81 -9.55 34.07
CA TRP A 526 19.72 -10.39 34.56
C TRP A 526 20.19 -11.64 35.31
N ILE A 527 21.33 -11.55 35.99
CA ILE A 527 21.98 -12.67 36.71
C ILE A 527 22.07 -12.38 38.22
N SER A 528 22.11 -11.10 38.61
CA SER A 528 22.33 -10.70 40.00
C SER A 528 21.01 -10.57 40.75
N SER A 529 20.97 -11.12 41.98
CA SER A 529 19.91 -10.89 42.97
C SER A 529 20.39 -9.98 44.12
N SER A 530 21.48 -9.25 43.92
CA SER A 530 22.07 -8.40 44.96
C SER A 530 21.18 -7.19 45.30
N ASN A 531 21.14 -6.83 46.59
CA ASN A 531 20.54 -5.58 47.07
C ASN A 531 21.33 -4.33 46.65
N SER A 532 22.56 -4.49 46.18
CA SER A 532 23.42 -3.38 45.70
C SER A 532 23.28 -3.11 44.21
N GLU A 533 22.57 -3.98 43.49
CA GLU A 533 22.30 -3.82 42.06
C GLU A 533 20.83 -3.49 41.84
N SER A 534 20.54 -2.94 40.67
CA SER A 534 19.19 -2.55 40.32
C SER A 534 18.83 -2.92 38.88
N GLY A 535 17.52 -3.05 38.67
CA GLY A 535 16.90 -3.23 37.37
C GLY A 535 15.82 -2.17 37.15
N THR A 536 15.55 -1.83 35.89
CA THR A 536 14.43 -0.93 35.56
C THR A 536 13.15 -1.74 35.41
N VAL A 537 12.07 -1.22 35.98
CA VAL A 537 10.71 -1.78 35.87
C VAL A 537 9.78 -0.79 35.20
N GLY A 538 8.72 -1.27 34.55
CA GLY A 538 7.66 -0.46 33.96
C GLY A 538 6.26 -0.97 34.32
N PHE A 539 5.26 -0.10 34.25
CA PHE A 539 3.87 -0.45 34.58
C PHE A 539 3.13 -1.03 33.37
N VAL A 540 2.62 -2.26 33.50
CA VAL A 540 2.03 -2.98 32.35
C VAL A 540 0.67 -2.42 31.90
N LEU A 541 0.02 -1.60 32.74
CA LEU A 541 -1.25 -0.92 32.43
C LEU A 541 -1.08 0.52 31.94
N GLU A 542 0.14 1.05 31.93
CA GLU A 542 0.40 2.36 31.36
C GLU A 542 0.58 2.26 29.84
N THR A 543 0.10 3.28 29.12
CA THR A 543 0.44 3.48 27.70
C THR A 543 1.51 4.54 27.52
N THR A 544 1.74 5.39 28.52
CA THR A 544 2.83 6.37 28.52
C THR A 544 4.18 5.68 28.68
N PRO A 545 5.33 6.34 28.41
CA PRO A 545 6.67 5.72 28.52
C PRO A 545 7.01 5.07 29.88
N SER A 546 6.18 5.28 30.90
CA SER A 546 6.21 4.53 32.16
C SER A 546 5.93 3.02 32.00
N TRP A 547 5.37 2.58 30.88
CA TRP A 547 5.27 1.15 30.52
C TRP A 547 6.66 0.52 30.36
N ALA A 548 7.61 1.27 29.80
CA ALA A 548 8.98 0.83 29.55
C ALA A 548 9.85 1.02 30.79
N ALA A 549 9.74 2.16 31.46
CA ALA A 549 10.55 2.48 32.62
C ALA A 549 9.81 3.47 33.53
N TYR A 550 9.43 3.06 34.73
CA TYR A 550 8.82 3.91 35.74
C TYR A 550 9.82 4.26 36.85
N SER A 551 10.45 3.23 37.43
CA SER A 551 11.42 3.32 38.52
C SER A 551 12.55 2.31 38.34
N THR A 552 13.57 2.44 39.18
CA THR A 552 14.68 1.50 39.30
C THR A 552 14.57 0.79 40.64
N GLU A 553 14.58 -0.53 40.61
CA GLU A 553 14.26 -1.38 41.76
C GLU A 553 15.43 -2.32 42.08
N VAL A 554 15.58 -2.68 43.36
CA VAL A 554 16.63 -3.61 43.79
C VAL A 554 16.40 -4.99 43.21
N CYS A 555 17.47 -5.64 42.75
CA CYS A 555 17.36 -6.89 41.99
C CYS A 555 16.86 -8.09 42.80
N SER A 556 16.94 -8.03 44.13
CA SER A 556 16.34 -9.01 45.04
C SER A 556 14.82 -8.90 45.16
N GLY A 557 14.22 -7.79 44.69
CA GLY A 557 12.79 -7.53 44.81
C GLY A 557 11.97 -8.51 43.98
N SER A 558 11.16 -9.35 44.63
CA SER A 558 10.41 -10.44 43.99
C SER A 558 8.96 -10.10 43.63
N SER A 559 8.57 -8.83 43.67
CA SER A 559 7.18 -8.39 43.45
C SER A 559 6.85 -8.10 41.98
N PHE A 560 7.84 -8.12 41.10
CA PHE A 560 7.69 -7.72 39.70
C PHE A 560 7.47 -8.90 38.78
N ARG A 561 6.76 -8.68 37.68
CA ARG A 561 6.46 -9.70 36.69
C ARG A 561 7.36 -9.58 35.46
N LEU A 562 7.10 -10.40 34.45
CA LEU A 562 7.79 -10.33 33.16
C LEU A 562 6.77 -10.17 32.03
N MET A 563 7.14 -9.41 31.00
CA MET A 563 6.38 -9.34 29.75
C MET A 563 6.98 -10.35 28.76
N CYS A 564 6.14 -11.16 28.13
CA CYS A 564 6.54 -12.27 27.28
C CYS A 564 6.00 -12.09 25.87
N VAL A 565 6.86 -12.16 24.88
CA VAL A 565 6.61 -11.81 23.48
C VAL A 565 6.60 -13.06 22.62
N GLN A 566 5.50 -13.31 21.93
CA GLN A 566 5.38 -14.42 20.98
C GLN A 566 6.36 -14.23 19.82
N GLN A 567 7.04 -15.31 19.43
CA GLN A 567 8.08 -15.32 18.39
C GLN A 567 7.61 -15.70 17.00
#